data_AF-A0A399JDV2-F1
#
_entry.id   AF-A0A399JDV2-F1
#
_cell.length_a   1.000
_cell.length_b   1.000
_cell.length_c   1.000
_cell.angle_alpha   90.00
_cell.angle_beta   90.00
_cell.angle_gamma   90.00
#
_symmetry.space_group_name_H-M   'P 1'
#
loop_
_entity.id
_entity.type
_entity.pdbx_description
1 polymer ?
#
loop_
_entity_poly.entity_id
_entity_poly.type
_entity_poly.pdbx_seq_one_letter_code
_entity_poly.pdbx_strand_id
1 'polypeptide(L)'
;MTGVVVDAAPAWGVWTLLALAAVVAVADWDLSTKPTTWLRWMSKGTVPALLVVAVSLYSVSGNKPSWAAVAATGALALCLLGDLLLLDDKRFVSGGVAFAAAHVLFIGALLLDAYGEGWPAGVGVFVALAIVALGSVTWARRVITATSEPGMKVMTGAYLALLSLVIIAAGIDSAAPGGWLALAGAVSFYVSDLLLTSRRARALDPVVAGDGPWVMVTYHLALFCLAGWALMA
;
A
#
# COMPACT_ATOMS: atom_id res chain seq x y z
N MET A 1 -38.92 -0.74 -12.43
CA MET A 1 -37.66 -0.86 -11.66
C MET A 1 -37.76 0.13 -10.51
N THR A 2 -38.14 -0.35 -9.33
CA THR A 2 -38.18 0.45 -8.10
C THR A 2 -36.75 0.65 -7.63
N GLY A 3 -36.20 1.84 -7.83
CA GLY A 3 -34.88 2.20 -7.31
C GLY A 3 -34.93 2.11 -5.79
N VAL A 4 -34.16 1.19 -5.22
CA VAL A 4 -33.85 1.21 -3.79
C VAL A 4 -33.04 2.47 -3.58
N VAL A 5 -33.66 3.48 -2.97
CA VAL A 5 -32.94 4.62 -2.41
C VAL A 5 -32.15 4.04 -1.24
N VAL A 6 -30.90 3.68 -1.48
CA VAL A 6 -29.96 3.39 -0.41
C VAL A 6 -29.71 4.75 0.23
N ASP A 7 -30.24 4.97 1.43
CA ASP A 7 -29.93 6.18 2.19
C ASP A 7 -28.41 6.32 2.24
N ALA A 8 -27.90 7.47 1.77
CA ALA A 8 -26.47 7.71 1.74
C ALA A 8 -25.90 7.50 3.14
N ALA A 9 -24.95 6.57 3.28
CA ALA A 9 -24.28 6.34 4.54
C ALA A 9 -23.73 7.70 5.03
N PRO A 10 -24.01 8.10 6.27
CA PRO A 10 -23.62 9.43 6.71
C PRO A 10 -22.10 9.54 6.76
N ALA A 11 -21.56 10.68 6.31
CA ALA A 11 -20.11 10.89 6.15
C ALA A 11 -19.28 10.58 7.40
N TRP A 12 -19.87 10.67 8.61
CA TRP A 12 -19.20 10.31 9.86
C TRP A 12 -18.78 8.83 9.93
N GLY A 13 -19.43 7.93 9.18
CA GLY A 13 -19.08 6.52 9.12
C GLY A 13 -17.66 6.29 8.57
N VAL A 14 -17.31 6.96 7.47
CA VAL A 14 -15.97 6.88 6.85
C VAL A 14 -14.90 7.39 7.80
N TRP A 15 -15.12 8.56 8.40
CA TRP A 15 -14.17 9.15 9.36
C TRP A 15 -13.99 8.30 10.61
N THR A 16 -15.06 7.65 11.09
CA THR A 16 -14.98 6.73 12.22
C THR A 16 -14.12 5.51 11.88
N LEU A 17 -14.27 4.95 10.68
CA LEU A 17 -13.45 3.82 10.22
C LEU A 17 -11.97 4.19 10.08
N LEU A 18 -11.67 5.38 9.53
CA LEU A 18 -10.30 5.90 9.44
C LEU A 18 -9.68 6.10 10.83
N ALA A 19 -10.43 6.68 11.78
CA ALA A 19 -9.96 6.87 13.15
C ALA A 19 -9.70 5.54 13.86
N LEU A 20 -10.61 4.57 13.72
CA LEU A 20 -10.43 3.23 14.27
C LEU A 20 -9.21 2.53 13.66
N ALA A 21 -9.05 2.62 12.34
CA ALA A 21 -7.88 2.09 11.65
C ALA A 21 -6.59 2.70 12.19
N ALA A 22 -6.58 4.01 12.49
CA ALA A 22 -5.39 4.70 12.99
C ALA A 22 -5.03 4.24 14.41
N VAL A 23 -6.03 4.06 15.27
CA VAL A 23 -5.84 3.51 16.62
C VAL A 23 -5.26 2.09 16.55
N VAL A 24 -5.82 1.24 15.68
CA VAL A 24 -5.33 -0.13 15.49
C VAL A 24 -3.92 -0.13 14.92
N ALA A 25 -3.59 0.76 13.97
CA ALA A 25 -2.25 0.89 13.42
C ALA A 25 -1.22 1.24 14.50
N VAL A 26 -1.53 2.20 15.39
CA VAL A 26 -0.63 2.56 16.51
C VAL A 26 -0.43 1.39 17.47
N ALA A 27 -1.49 0.63 17.76
CA ALA A 27 -1.38 -0.57 18.58
C ALA A 27 -0.51 -1.64 17.89
N ASP A 28 -0.65 -1.80 16.57
CA ASP A 28 0.15 -2.73 15.78
C ASP A 28 1.64 -2.37 15.76
N TRP A 29 1.99 -1.08 15.79
CA TRP A 29 3.40 -0.66 15.85
C TRP A 29 4.12 -1.23 17.07
N ASP A 30 3.47 -1.24 18.25
CA ASP A 30 4.01 -1.87 19.45
C ASP A 30 4.05 -3.40 19.31
N LEU A 31 2.97 -4.02 18.83
CA LEU A 31 2.89 -5.48 18.64
C LEU A 31 3.92 -6.01 17.62
N SER A 32 4.32 -5.18 16.65
CA SER A 32 5.33 -5.54 15.64
C SER A 32 6.73 -5.76 16.21
N THR A 33 6.99 -5.27 17.42
CA THR A 33 8.25 -5.47 18.15
C THR A 33 8.27 -6.78 18.94
N LYS A 34 7.11 -7.45 19.07
CA LYS A 34 6.91 -8.63 19.90
C LYS A 34 6.76 -9.89 19.03
N PRO A 35 6.96 -11.10 19.62
CA PRO A 35 6.68 -12.35 18.93
C PRO A 35 5.26 -12.39 18.38
N THR A 36 5.06 -13.11 17.28
CA THR A 36 3.76 -13.21 16.62
C THR A 36 2.73 -13.87 17.55
N THR A 37 1.68 -13.12 17.87
CA THR A 37 0.54 -13.58 18.68
C THR A 37 -0.76 -13.43 17.87
N TRP A 38 -1.85 -14.03 18.36
CA TRP A 38 -3.17 -13.84 17.74
C TRP A 38 -3.59 -12.36 17.67
N LEU A 39 -3.16 -11.54 18.64
CA LEU A 39 -3.39 -10.09 18.62
C LEU A 39 -2.74 -9.43 17.41
N ARG A 40 -1.50 -9.85 17.07
CA ARG A 40 -0.79 -9.37 15.88
C ARG A 40 -1.47 -9.81 14.59
N TRP A 41 -2.05 -11.01 14.56
CA TRP A 41 -2.86 -11.46 13.42
C TRP A 41 -4.06 -10.55 13.20
N MET A 42 -4.78 -10.23 14.29
CA MET A 42 -5.95 -9.37 14.21
C MET A 42 -5.60 -7.93 13.85
N SER A 43 -4.60 -7.32 14.48
CA SER A 43 -4.23 -5.93 14.22
C SER A 43 -3.75 -5.73 12.78
N LYS A 44 -2.91 -6.64 12.28
CA LYS A 44 -2.37 -6.57 10.92
C LYS A 44 -3.44 -6.65 9.85
N GLY A 45 -4.44 -7.53 10.00
CA GLY A 45 -5.56 -7.61 9.07
C GLY A 45 -6.60 -6.49 9.24
N THR A 46 -6.77 -5.96 10.45
CA THR A 46 -7.87 -5.02 10.75
C THR A 46 -7.66 -3.67 10.07
N VAL A 47 -6.43 -3.14 10.01
CA VAL A 47 -6.17 -1.84 9.38
C VAL A 47 -6.59 -1.81 7.91
N PRO A 48 -6.04 -2.66 7.01
CA PRO A 48 -6.44 -2.66 5.60
C PRO A 48 -7.92 -3.04 5.43
N ALA A 49 -8.49 -3.91 6.28
CA ALA A 49 -9.92 -4.21 6.23
C ALA A 49 -10.81 -2.98 6.49
N LEU A 50 -10.49 -2.19 7.52
CA LEU A 50 -11.21 -0.95 7.82
C LEU A 50 -11.07 0.07 6.68
N LEU A 51 -9.90 0.18 6.06
CA LEU A 51 -9.65 1.06 4.93
C LEU A 51 -10.43 0.62 3.67
N VAL A 52 -10.46 -0.68 3.36
CA VAL A 52 -11.30 -1.25 2.28
C VAL A 52 -12.76 -0.87 2.49
N VAL A 53 -13.28 -1.06 3.71
CA VAL A 53 -14.68 -0.73 4.03
C VAL A 53 -14.91 0.78 3.92
N ALA A 54 -13.98 1.61 4.41
CA ALA A 54 -14.10 3.06 4.34
C ALA A 54 -14.19 3.57 2.88
N VAL A 55 -13.28 3.13 2.01
CA VAL A 55 -13.28 3.52 0.58
C VAL A 55 -14.50 2.96 -0.15
N SER A 56 -14.91 1.72 0.16
CA SER A 56 -16.11 1.10 -0.44
C SER A 56 -17.38 1.87 -0.07
N LEU A 57 -17.56 2.19 1.22
CA LEU A 57 -18.73 2.93 1.71
C LEU A 57 -18.78 4.33 1.11
N TYR A 58 -17.64 5.01 1.02
CA TYR A 58 -17.57 6.33 0.39
C TYR A 58 -17.98 6.27 -1.09
N SER A 59 -17.41 5.33 -1.85
CA SER A 59 -17.70 5.12 -3.28
C SER A 59 -19.18 4.84 -3.54
N VAL A 60 -19.83 4.02 -2.70
CA VAL A 60 -21.25 3.68 -2.84
C VAL A 60 -22.16 4.84 -2.40
N SER A 61 -21.85 5.52 -1.29
CA SER A 61 -22.69 6.60 -0.74
C SER A 61 -22.62 7.89 -1.57
N GLY A 62 -21.51 8.16 -2.25
CA GLY A 62 -21.35 9.31 -3.14
C GLY A 62 -22.08 9.19 -4.49
N ASN A 63 -22.67 8.02 -4.79
CA ASN A 63 -23.36 7.70 -6.04
C ASN A 63 -22.53 7.98 -7.33
N LYS A 64 -21.20 7.95 -7.18
CA LYS A 64 -20.20 8.18 -8.23
C LYS A 64 -18.99 7.26 -8.00
N PRO A 65 -19.12 5.93 -8.23
CA PRO A 65 -17.95 5.07 -8.19
C PRO A 65 -17.01 5.47 -9.32
N SER A 66 -15.86 6.09 -9.01
CA SER A 66 -14.78 6.21 -9.98
C SER A 66 -14.13 4.84 -10.15
N TRP A 67 -13.81 4.46 -11.38
CA TRP A 67 -13.10 3.20 -11.62
C TRP A 67 -11.73 3.18 -10.93
N ALA A 68 -11.13 4.35 -10.70
CA ALA A 68 -9.95 4.52 -9.86
C ALA A 68 -10.20 4.09 -8.41
N ALA A 69 -11.25 4.59 -7.76
CA ALA A 69 -11.60 4.19 -6.39
C ALA A 69 -11.95 2.68 -6.27
N VAL A 70 -12.62 2.11 -7.27
CA VAL A 70 -12.90 0.66 -7.33
C VAL A 70 -11.60 -0.15 -7.43
N ALA A 71 -10.70 0.24 -8.33
CA ALA A 71 -9.41 -0.43 -8.48
C ALA A 71 -8.54 -0.27 -7.21
N ALA A 72 -8.54 0.91 -6.58
CA ALA A 72 -7.85 1.16 -5.33
C ALA A 72 -8.40 0.31 -4.17
N THR A 73 -9.73 0.13 -4.11
CA THR A 73 -10.38 -0.77 -3.14
C THR A 73 -9.93 -2.21 -3.36
N GLY A 74 -9.87 -2.67 -4.61
CA GLY A 74 -9.34 -3.98 -4.98
C GLY A 74 -7.87 -4.13 -4.58
N ALA A 75 -7.06 -3.09 -4.76
CA ALA A 75 -5.67 -3.07 -4.34
C ALA A 75 -5.54 -3.19 -2.82
N LEU A 76 -6.30 -2.42 -2.03
CA LEU A 76 -6.33 -2.52 -0.57
C LEU A 76 -6.78 -3.91 -0.09
N ALA A 77 -7.76 -4.52 -0.77
CA ALA A 77 -8.19 -5.89 -0.47
C ALA A 77 -7.10 -6.93 -0.76
N LEU A 78 -6.30 -6.72 -1.81
CA LEU A 78 -5.13 -7.55 -2.09
C LEU A 78 -3.98 -7.31 -1.10
N CYS A 79 -3.80 -6.09 -0.59
CA CYS A 79 -2.89 -5.81 0.53
C CYS A 79 -3.32 -6.58 1.79
N LEU A 80 -4.62 -6.54 2.13
CA LEU A 80 -5.19 -7.35 3.22
C LEU A 80 -4.91 -8.85 3.02
N LEU A 81 -5.18 -9.38 1.83
CA LEU A 81 -4.90 -10.78 1.52
C LEU A 81 -3.41 -11.10 1.65
N GLY A 82 -2.55 -10.21 1.13
CA GLY A 82 -1.11 -10.30 1.25
C GLY A 82 -0.66 -10.37 2.71
N ASP A 83 -1.15 -9.47 3.56
CA ASP A 83 -0.85 -9.44 4.99
C ASP A 83 -1.21 -10.76 5.69
N LEU A 84 -2.39 -11.30 5.41
CA LEU A 84 -2.85 -12.57 6.00
C LEU A 84 -2.01 -13.75 5.53
N LEU A 85 -1.58 -13.77 4.26
CA LEU A 85 -0.73 -14.82 3.71
C LEU A 85 0.71 -14.74 4.21
N LEU A 86 1.25 -13.53 4.39
CA LEU A 86 2.63 -13.33 4.88
C LEU A 86 2.83 -13.73 6.35
N LEU A 87 1.76 -13.96 7.11
CA LEU A 87 1.83 -14.46 8.48
C LEU A 87 2.13 -15.96 8.58
N ASP A 88 2.00 -16.71 7.48
CA ASP A 88 2.42 -18.11 7.36
C ASP A 88 3.65 -18.17 6.45
N ASP A 89 4.80 -18.56 7.00
CA ASP A 89 6.07 -18.66 6.25
C ASP A 89 5.95 -19.54 5.00
N LYS A 90 5.09 -20.56 5.03
CA LYS A 90 4.86 -21.45 3.87
C LYS A 90 4.15 -20.74 2.71
N ARG A 91 3.47 -19.63 2.99
CA ARG A 91 2.69 -18.83 2.03
C ARG A 91 3.34 -17.50 1.71
N PHE A 92 4.60 -17.31 2.12
CA PHE A 92 5.34 -16.08 1.88
C PHE A 92 5.31 -15.63 0.42
N VAL A 93 5.55 -16.56 -0.52
CA VAL A 93 5.50 -16.29 -1.96
C VAL A 93 4.10 -15.88 -2.40
N SER A 94 3.07 -16.57 -1.93
CA SER A 94 1.67 -16.24 -2.25
C SER A 94 1.28 -14.86 -1.72
N GLY A 95 1.73 -14.50 -0.52
CA GLY A 95 1.53 -13.16 0.03
C GLY A 95 2.25 -12.08 -0.77
N GLY A 96 3.50 -12.32 -1.16
CA GLY A 96 4.26 -11.44 -2.04
C GLY A 96 3.60 -11.24 -3.42
N VAL A 97 3.04 -12.31 -4.00
CA VAL A 97 2.27 -12.23 -5.25
C VAL A 97 0.99 -11.41 -5.08
N ALA A 98 0.27 -11.58 -3.96
CA ALA A 98 -0.91 -10.77 -3.67
C ALA A 98 -0.57 -9.28 -3.55
N PHE A 99 0.53 -8.94 -2.87
CA PHE A 99 1.03 -7.56 -2.84
C PHE A 99 1.44 -7.06 -4.23
N ALA A 100 2.15 -7.87 -5.03
CA ALA A 100 2.49 -7.47 -6.40
C ALA A 100 1.24 -7.16 -7.23
N ALA A 101 0.20 -8.00 -7.13
CA ALA A 101 -1.08 -7.75 -7.79
C ALA A 101 -1.76 -6.48 -7.26
N ALA A 102 -1.69 -6.18 -5.96
CA ALA A 102 -2.16 -4.93 -5.38
C ALA A 102 -1.48 -3.71 -6.03
N HIS A 103 -0.16 -3.74 -6.18
CA HIS A 103 0.60 -2.65 -6.79
C HIS A 103 0.25 -2.45 -8.27
N VAL A 104 -0.01 -3.53 -9.02
CA VAL A 104 -0.51 -3.43 -10.41
C VAL A 104 -1.87 -2.74 -10.44
N LEU A 105 -2.78 -3.07 -9.52
CA LEU A 105 -4.06 -2.38 -9.41
C LEU A 105 -3.91 -0.91 -9.02
N PHE A 106 -3.01 -0.57 -8.08
CA PHE A 106 -2.73 0.83 -7.75
C PHE A 106 -2.19 1.61 -8.96
N ILE A 107 -1.27 1.03 -9.73
CA ILE A 107 -0.80 1.66 -10.98
C ILE A 107 -1.99 1.92 -11.89
N GLY A 108 -2.82 0.91 -12.18
CA GLY A 108 -4.00 1.08 -13.02
C GLY A 108 -4.94 2.17 -12.50
N ALA A 109 -5.22 2.19 -11.19
CA ALA A 109 -6.07 3.16 -10.55
C ALA A 109 -5.55 4.60 -10.70
N LEU A 110 -4.27 4.82 -10.40
CA LEU A 110 -3.61 6.13 -10.51
C LEU A 110 -3.55 6.62 -11.95
N LEU A 111 -3.27 5.73 -12.91
CA LEU A 111 -3.23 6.13 -14.31
C LEU A 111 -4.63 6.41 -14.89
N LEU A 112 -5.66 5.72 -14.41
CA LEU A 112 -7.05 6.01 -14.77
C LEU A 112 -7.51 7.38 -14.27
N ASP A 113 -7.14 7.72 -13.03
CA ASP A 113 -7.44 9.04 -12.43
C ASP A 113 -6.72 10.16 -13.19
N ALA A 114 -5.40 10.03 -13.38
CA ALA A 114 -4.60 10.98 -14.15
C ALA A 114 -5.06 11.17 -15.60
N TYR A 115 -5.61 10.12 -16.23
CA TYR A 115 -6.18 10.22 -17.58
C TYR A 115 -7.47 11.04 -17.59
N GLY A 116 -8.31 10.91 -16.56
CA GLY A 116 -9.50 11.74 -16.37
C GLY A 116 -9.18 13.24 -16.31
N GLU A 117 -8.01 13.58 -15.76
CA GLU A 117 -7.50 14.95 -15.62
C GLU A 117 -6.65 15.44 -16.82
N GLY A 118 -6.58 14.68 -17.92
CA GLY A 118 -6.03 15.15 -19.19
C GLY A 118 -4.52 14.97 -19.43
N TRP A 119 -3.86 14.05 -18.70
CA TRP A 119 -2.52 13.47 -18.90
C TRP A 119 -1.42 14.27 -19.65
N PRO A 120 -0.18 14.40 -19.11
CA PRO A 120 0.26 14.16 -17.73
C PRO A 120 -0.02 15.40 -16.89
N ALA A 121 -0.63 15.22 -15.71
CA ALA A 121 -1.29 16.32 -15.04
C ALA A 121 -0.36 17.19 -14.14
N GLY A 122 0.82 16.73 -13.70
CA GLY A 122 1.61 17.49 -12.71
C GLY A 122 3.13 17.35 -12.74
N VAL A 123 3.82 18.26 -12.04
CA VAL A 123 5.27 18.25 -11.85
C VAL A 123 5.77 17.09 -10.98
N GLY A 124 4.87 16.36 -10.31
CA GLY A 124 5.20 15.24 -9.45
C GLY A 124 5.87 14.09 -10.19
N VAL A 125 5.74 13.96 -11.52
CA VAL A 125 6.47 12.94 -12.29
C VAL A 125 7.98 13.16 -12.22
N PHE A 126 8.45 14.41 -12.22
CA PHE A 126 9.88 14.72 -12.08
C PHE A 126 10.38 14.39 -10.67
N VAL A 127 9.55 14.67 -9.65
CA VAL A 127 9.83 14.30 -8.25
C VAL A 127 9.89 12.79 -8.10
N ALA A 128 8.93 12.07 -8.67
CA ALA A 128 8.88 10.61 -8.68
C ALA A 128 10.10 9.99 -9.36
N LEU A 129 10.48 10.49 -10.54
CA LEU A 129 11.68 10.04 -11.25
C LEU A 129 12.95 10.31 -10.44
N ALA A 130 13.07 11.46 -9.78
CA ALA A 130 14.19 11.77 -8.90
C ALA A 130 14.25 10.80 -7.71
N ILE A 131 13.12 10.52 -7.06
CA ILE A 131 13.02 9.56 -5.95
C ILE A 131 13.42 8.15 -6.41
N VAL A 132 12.88 7.69 -7.55
CA VAL A 132 13.19 6.37 -8.10
C VAL A 132 14.67 6.28 -8.47
N ALA A 133 15.25 7.30 -9.10
CA ALA A 133 16.66 7.33 -9.45
C ALA A 133 17.54 7.25 -8.19
N LEU A 134 17.26 8.10 -7.20
CA LEU A 134 18.01 8.12 -5.94
C LEU A 134 17.86 6.81 -5.16
N GLY A 135 16.64 6.31 -4.99
CA GLY A 135 16.34 5.06 -4.29
C GLY A 135 16.97 3.84 -4.97
N SER A 136 16.91 3.79 -6.30
CA SER A 136 17.50 2.70 -7.09
C SER A 136 19.01 2.65 -6.99
N VAL A 137 19.67 3.82 -7.09
CA VAL A 137 21.14 3.92 -7.04
C VAL A 137 21.67 3.62 -5.63
N THR A 138 21.00 4.12 -4.59
CA THR A 138 21.54 4.07 -3.21
C THR A 138 21.14 2.81 -2.44
N TRP A 139 19.88 2.39 -2.52
CA TRP A 139 19.31 1.35 -1.66
C TRP A 139 18.98 0.07 -2.41
N ALA A 140 18.28 0.15 -3.54
CA ALA A 140 17.89 -1.06 -4.29
C ALA A 140 19.11 -1.88 -4.70
N ARG A 141 20.16 -1.23 -5.22
CA ARG A 141 21.43 -1.91 -5.55
C ARG A 141 22.05 -2.60 -4.34
N ARG A 142 22.05 -1.97 -3.15
CA ARG A 142 22.63 -2.58 -1.93
C ARG A 142 21.83 -3.80 -1.50
N VAL A 143 20.51 -3.73 -1.52
CA VAL A 143 19.63 -4.84 -1.13
C VAL A 143 19.75 -6.02 -2.10
N ILE A 144 19.74 -5.75 -3.41
CA ILE A 144 19.87 -6.79 -4.44
C ILE A 144 21.25 -7.46 -4.37
N THR A 145 22.32 -6.69 -4.16
CA THR A 145 23.68 -7.25 -4.08
C THR A 145 23.93 -8.01 -2.79
N ALA A 146 23.28 -7.63 -1.69
CA ALA A 146 23.37 -8.33 -0.39
C ALA A 146 22.63 -9.68 -0.37
N THR A 147 21.66 -9.88 -1.26
CA THR A 147 20.97 -11.17 -1.38
C THR A 147 21.95 -12.20 -1.94
N SER A 148 22.06 -13.39 -1.37
CA SER A 148 23.02 -14.42 -1.83
C SER A 148 22.47 -15.24 -3.01
N GLU A 149 21.19 -15.61 -2.94
CA GLU A 149 20.56 -16.50 -3.91
C GLU A 149 20.15 -15.78 -5.22
N PRO A 150 20.57 -16.27 -6.40
CA PRO A 150 20.27 -15.64 -7.68
C PRO A 150 18.77 -15.47 -7.96
N GLY A 151 17.94 -16.46 -7.62
CA GLY A 151 16.48 -16.38 -7.82
C GLY A 151 15.84 -15.26 -6.99
N MET A 152 16.25 -15.14 -5.73
CA MET A 152 15.77 -14.10 -4.83
C MET A 152 16.22 -12.70 -5.25
N LYS A 153 17.40 -12.56 -5.88
CA LYS A 153 17.85 -11.29 -6.49
C LYS A 153 16.91 -10.83 -7.58
N VAL A 154 16.56 -11.72 -8.51
CA VAL A 154 15.67 -11.41 -9.63
C VAL A 154 14.28 -11.04 -9.12
N MET A 155 13.72 -11.83 -8.19
CA MET A 155 12.41 -11.55 -7.60
C MET A 155 12.40 -10.19 -6.88
N THR A 156 13.41 -9.91 -6.05
CA THR A 156 13.55 -8.63 -5.35
C THR A 156 13.69 -7.46 -6.33
N GLY A 157 14.52 -7.62 -7.36
CA GLY A 157 14.71 -6.59 -8.38
C GLY A 157 13.44 -6.29 -9.17
N ALA A 158 12.71 -7.33 -9.61
CA ALA A 158 11.44 -7.18 -10.30
C ALA A 158 10.38 -6.49 -9.42
N TYR A 159 10.33 -6.86 -8.14
CA TYR A 159 9.39 -6.26 -7.20
C TYR A 159 9.71 -4.79 -6.89
N LEU A 160 10.99 -4.42 -6.71
CA LEU A 160 11.40 -3.02 -6.55
C LEU A 160 11.16 -2.19 -7.82
N ALA A 161 11.29 -2.79 -9.00
CA ALA A 161 10.92 -2.14 -10.25
C ALA A 161 9.41 -1.87 -10.29
N LEU A 162 8.58 -2.83 -9.87
CA LEU A 162 7.13 -2.65 -9.75
C LEU A 162 6.78 -1.52 -8.79
N LEU A 163 7.35 -1.48 -7.59
CA LEU A 163 7.14 -0.38 -6.64
C LEU A 163 7.59 0.98 -7.20
N SER A 164 8.67 1.00 -7.99
CA SER A 164 9.11 2.21 -8.69
C SER A 164 8.07 2.70 -9.71
N LEU A 165 7.40 1.79 -10.41
CA LEU A 165 6.29 2.13 -11.30
C LEU A 165 5.10 2.71 -10.54
N VAL A 166 4.79 2.24 -9.33
CA VAL A 166 3.75 2.85 -8.48
C VAL A 166 4.10 4.30 -8.14
N ILE A 167 5.35 4.58 -7.75
CA ILE A 167 5.81 5.95 -7.47
C ILE A 167 5.68 6.84 -8.72
N ILE A 168 6.09 6.33 -9.89
CA ILE A 168 5.98 7.08 -11.15
C ILE A 168 4.50 7.33 -11.50
N ALA A 169 3.64 6.33 -11.38
CA ALA A 169 2.20 6.46 -11.62
C ALA A 169 1.59 7.52 -10.70
N ALA A 170 1.92 7.50 -9.40
CA ALA A 170 1.47 8.52 -8.45
C ALA A 170 2.05 9.92 -8.74
N GLY A 171 3.28 9.98 -9.27
CA GLY A 171 3.87 11.23 -9.73
C GLY A 171 3.14 11.82 -10.94
N ILE A 172 2.72 10.99 -11.89
CA ILE A 172 1.91 11.40 -13.03
C ILE A 172 0.56 11.94 -12.57
N ASP A 173 -0.04 11.27 -11.58
CA ASP A 173 -1.32 11.61 -10.95
C ASP A 173 -1.25 12.83 -10.01
N SER A 174 -0.06 13.39 -9.75
CA SER A 174 0.17 14.40 -8.72
C SER A 174 -0.66 15.70 -8.78
N ALA A 175 -1.30 16.00 -9.91
CA ALA A 175 -2.19 17.16 -10.02
C ALA A 175 -3.68 16.82 -9.85
N ALA A 176 -4.05 15.53 -9.85
CA ALA A 176 -5.39 15.12 -9.46
C ALA A 176 -5.63 15.41 -7.96
N PRO A 177 -6.89 15.54 -7.54
CA PRO A 177 -7.23 15.68 -6.12
C PRO A 177 -6.61 14.56 -5.28
N GLY A 178 -5.70 14.93 -4.37
CA GLY A 178 -5.00 13.95 -3.53
C GLY A 178 -3.81 13.26 -4.19
N GLY A 179 -3.41 13.60 -5.43
CA GLY A 179 -2.28 12.95 -6.12
C GLY A 179 -0.95 13.05 -5.37
N TRP A 180 -0.68 14.16 -4.67
CA TRP A 180 0.48 14.27 -3.77
C TRP A 180 0.40 13.31 -2.58
N LEU A 181 -0.81 13.05 -2.08
CA LEU A 181 -1.05 12.07 -1.04
C LEU A 181 -0.79 10.65 -1.57
N ALA A 182 -1.25 10.34 -2.79
CA ALA A 182 -0.90 9.07 -3.46
C ALA A 182 0.62 8.90 -3.60
N LEU A 183 1.34 9.96 -4.00
CA LEU A 183 2.80 9.92 -4.13
C LEU A 183 3.47 9.66 -2.77
N ALA A 184 3.02 10.33 -1.71
CA ALA A 184 3.50 10.07 -0.35
C ALA A 184 3.23 8.60 0.07
N GLY A 185 2.07 8.06 -0.31
CA GLY A 185 1.72 6.67 -0.06
C GLY A 185 2.61 5.67 -0.81
N ALA A 186 2.81 5.89 -2.11
CA ALA A 186 3.68 5.06 -2.95
C ALA A 186 5.13 5.04 -2.45
N VAL A 187 5.66 6.20 -2.05
CA VAL A 187 7.00 6.30 -1.46
C VAL A 187 7.06 5.56 -0.12
N SER A 188 6.02 5.67 0.72
CA SER A 188 5.96 4.97 2.00
C SER A 188 5.93 3.45 1.82
N PHE A 189 5.22 2.93 0.80
CA PHE A 189 5.27 1.51 0.44
C PHE A 189 6.67 1.07 0.03
N TYR A 190 7.31 1.85 -0.85
CA TYR A 190 8.66 1.56 -1.30
C TYR A 190 9.66 1.51 -0.14
N VAL A 191 9.57 2.45 0.80
CA VAL A 191 10.42 2.48 2.00
C VAL A 191 10.12 1.30 2.93
N SER A 192 8.85 0.99 3.18
CA SER A 192 8.42 -0.16 4.00
C SER A 192 9.06 -1.46 3.50
N ASP A 193 8.95 -1.71 2.20
CA ASP A 193 9.39 -2.98 1.62
C ASP A 193 10.91 -3.05 1.50
N LEU A 194 11.58 -1.91 1.30
CA LEU A 194 13.04 -1.83 1.42
C LEU A 194 13.50 -2.14 2.85
N LEU A 195 12.85 -1.60 3.87
CA LEU A 195 13.17 -1.87 5.27
C LEU A 195 12.95 -3.34 5.61
N LEU A 196 11.82 -3.91 5.18
CA LEU A 196 11.47 -5.33 5.37
C LEU A 196 12.49 -6.24 4.70
N THR A 197 12.80 -6.00 3.42
CA THR A 197 13.78 -6.79 2.67
C THR A 197 15.18 -6.66 3.27
N SER A 198 15.58 -5.44 3.66
CA SER A 198 16.88 -5.19 4.29
C SER A 198 17.02 -5.87 5.65
N ARG A 199 15.92 -6.02 6.40
CA ARG A 199 15.91 -6.75 7.67
C ARG A 199 16.03 -8.25 7.44
N ARG A 200 15.25 -8.80 6.52
CA ARG A 200 15.32 -10.22 6.15
C ARG A 200 16.67 -10.62 5.61
N ALA A 201 17.29 -9.80 4.76
CA ALA A 201 18.64 -10.06 4.24
C ALA A 201 19.73 -10.08 5.33
N ARG A 202 19.48 -9.45 6.48
CA ARG A 202 20.42 -9.39 7.62
C ARG A 202 20.06 -10.34 8.77
N ALA A 203 18.87 -10.91 8.79
CA ALA A 203 18.42 -11.78 9.87
C ALA A 203 19.07 -13.17 9.74
N LEU A 204 19.72 -13.62 10.83
CA LEU A 204 20.25 -14.99 10.95
C LEU A 204 19.15 -16.01 11.25
N ASP A 205 18.06 -15.57 11.88
CA ASP A 205 16.83 -16.34 12.10
C ASP A 205 15.61 -15.49 11.68
N PRO A 206 14.97 -15.80 10.54
CA PRO A 206 13.81 -15.07 10.04
C PRO A 206 12.59 -15.14 10.98
N VAL A 207 12.49 -16.18 11.81
CA VAL A 207 11.31 -16.47 12.64
C VAL A 207 11.27 -15.56 13.88
N VAL A 208 12.43 -15.11 14.36
CA VAL A 208 12.55 -14.27 15.58
C VAL A 208 12.52 -12.77 15.24
N ALA A 209 12.86 -12.39 14.01
CA ALA A 209 12.90 -11.01 13.57
C ALA A 209 11.50 -10.53 13.14
N GLY A 210 10.66 -10.10 14.10
CA GLY A 210 9.40 -9.42 13.79
C GLY A 210 9.59 -8.26 12.79
N ASP A 211 8.50 -7.82 12.13
CA ASP A 211 8.55 -6.87 11.00
C ASP A 211 9.24 -5.55 11.41
N GLY A 212 9.06 -5.15 12.67
CA GLY A 212 9.64 -3.97 13.29
C GLY A 212 8.78 -2.73 13.11
N PRO A 213 8.85 -1.80 14.08
CA PRO A 213 7.91 -0.69 14.16
C PRO A 213 8.03 0.23 12.95
N TRP A 214 9.25 0.47 12.47
CA TRP A 214 9.47 1.35 11.31
C TRP A 214 8.90 0.80 10.01
N VAL A 215 8.95 -0.52 9.79
CA VAL A 215 8.30 -1.15 8.63
C VAL A 215 6.79 -0.92 8.72
N MET A 216 6.19 -1.22 9.87
CA MET A 216 4.75 -1.06 10.05
C MET A 216 4.29 0.40 10.03
N VAL A 217 5.06 1.35 10.55
CA VAL A 217 4.74 2.78 10.45
C VAL A 217 4.67 3.20 8.98
N THR A 218 5.71 2.89 8.20
CA THR A 218 5.72 3.25 6.77
C THR A 218 4.66 2.50 5.96
N TYR A 219 4.38 1.24 6.30
CA TYR A 219 3.31 0.45 5.69
C TYR A 219 1.93 1.07 5.93
N HIS A 220 1.62 1.38 7.18
CA HIS A 220 0.34 2.00 7.52
C HIS A 220 0.21 3.39 6.90
N LEU A 221 1.27 4.22 6.92
CA LEU A 221 1.26 5.49 6.19
C LEU A 221 0.93 5.28 4.71
N ALA A 222 1.52 4.27 4.07
CA ALA A 222 1.23 3.94 2.68
C ALA A 222 -0.25 3.65 2.45
N LEU A 223 -0.82 2.77 3.27
CA LEU A 223 -2.24 2.42 3.21
C LEU A 223 -3.16 3.62 3.44
N PHE A 224 -2.89 4.43 4.47
CA PHE A 224 -3.69 5.62 4.79
C PHE A 224 -3.63 6.67 3.69
N CYS A 225 -2.45 6.92 3.14
CA CYS A 225 -2.26 7.89 2.06
C CYS A 225 -3.00 7.45 0.78
N LEU A 226 -2.88 6.18 0.40
CA LEU A 226 -3.56 5.67 -0.80
C LEU A 226 -5.07 5.53 -0.62
N ALA A 227 -5.53 5.12 0.57
CA ALA A 227 -6.96 5.17 0.90
C ALA A 227 -7.47 6.61 0.89
N GLY A 228 -6.73 7.56 1.48
CA GLY A 228 -7.07 8.97 1.50
C GLY A 228 -7.14 9.58 0.10
N TRP A 229 -6.21 9.23 -0.79
CA TRP A 229 -6.28 9.60 -2.20
C TRP A 229 -7.53 9.00 -2.87
N ALA A 230 -7.83 7.72 -2.67
CA ALA A 230 -9.00 7.07 -3.25
C ALA A 230 -10.34 7.64 -2.75
N LEU A 231 -10.36 8.35 -1.61
CA LEU A 231 -11.52 9.10 -1.11
C LEU A 231 -11.66 10.48 -1.79
N MET A 232 -10.62 10.96 -2.47
CA MET A 232 -10.58 12.25 -3.18
C MET A 232 -10.71 12.10 -4.71
N ALA A 233 -10.37 10.92 -5.24
CA ALA A 233 -10.51 10.51 -6.65
C ALA A 233 -11.93 10.06 -7.04
#